data_AF-S5M065-F1
#
_entry.id   AF-S5M065-F1
#
_cell.length_a   1.000
_cell.length_b   1.000
_cell.length_c   1.000
_cell.angle_alpha   90.00
_cell.angle_beta   90.00
_cell.angle_gamma   90.00
#
_symmetry.space_group_name_H-M   'P 1'
#
loop_
_entity.id
_entity.type
_entity.pdbx_description
1 polymer ?
#
loop_
_entity_poly.entity_id
_entity_poly.type
_entity_poly.pdbx_seq_one_letter_code
_entity_poly.pdbx_strand_id
1 'polypeptide(L)'
;MQANNFLKQLSSILSKQGCSQIEFYEPKDVQVMDGNSKIELKEVYKVHYLNGNYKFVNFYFTFDNRDWLVKASNQNSVSHYLDLFGKEKAEREKLLELYLDKPSVLGLNTLIPSLQIGPVLLLEKVTDGQLHIFVHILKNKNMSTQSLTNFDCLFIDTQEEFFNKFLTMWI
;
A
#
# COMPACT_ATOMS: atom_id res chain seq x y z
N MET A 1 5.96 -4.01 -11.79
CA MET A 1 5.35 -5.32 -11.49
C MET A 1 4.18 -5.53 -12.42
N GLN A 2 3.93 -6.74 -12.96
CA GLN A 2 2.72 -6.97 -13.78
C GLN A 2 1.54 -7.25 -12.86
N ALA A 3 0.57 -6.32 -12.78
CA ALA A 3 -0.61 -6.43 -11.91
C ALA A 3 -1.34 -7.78 -12.08
N ASN A 4 -1.42 -8.31 -13.30
CA ASN A 4 -2.04 -9.60 -13.59
C ASN A 4 -1.41 -10.77 -12.82
N ASN A 5 -0.09 -10.79 -12.64
CA ASN A 5 0.58 -11.86 -11.90
C ASN A 5 0.30 -11.74 -10.40
N PHE A 6 0.26 -10.51 -9.88
CA PHE A 6 -0.13 -10.24 -8.50
C PHE A 6 -1.55 -10.72 -8.21
N LEU A 7 -2.52 -10.38 -9.07
CA LEU A 7 -3.92 -10.79 -8.93
C LEU A 7 -4.10 -12.31 -8.98
N LYS A 8 -3.41 -12.99 -9.90
CA LYS A 8 -3.43 -14.46 -9.99
C LYS A 8 -2.89 -15.11 -8.71
N GLN A 9 -1.79 -14.60 -8.17
CA GLN A 9 -1.23 -15.10 -6.93
C GLN A 9 -2.16 -14.85 -5.74
N LEU A 10 -2.75 -13.65 -5.65
CA LEU A 10 -3.74 -13.31 -4.63
C LEU A 10 -4.94 -14.27 -4.67
N SER A 11 -5.53 -14.49 -5.84
CA SER A 11 -6.63 -15.44 -6.03
C SER A 11 -6.26 -16.86 -5.57
N SER A 12 -5.06 -17.31 -5.94
CA SER A 12 -4.57 -18.64 -5.55
C SER A 12 -4.43 -18.78 -4.03
N ILE A 13 -3.89 -17.76 -3.36
CA ILE A 13 -3.69 -17.80 -1.90
C ILE A 13 -5.02 -17.74 -1.16
N LEU A 14 -5.92 -16.81 -1.52
CA LEU A 14 -7.24 -16.69 -0.89
C LEU A 14 -8.03 -18.01 -0.98
N SER A 15 -8.03 -18.62 -2.17
CA SER A 15 -8.74 -19.89 -2.40
C SER A 15 -8.14 -21.04 -1.59
N LYS A 16 -6.80 -21.12 -1.51
CA LYS A 16 -6.10 -22.18 -0.76
C LYS A 16 -6.31 -22.09 0.75
N GLN A 17 -6.51 -20.89 1.27
CA GLN A 17 -6.66 -20.65 2.70
C GLN A 17 -8.12 -20.62 3.16
N GLY A 18 -9.06 -21.04 2.30
CA GLY A 18 -10.47 -21.21 2.68
C GLY A 18 -11.32 -19.95 2.63
N CYS A 19 -10.81 -18.85 2.04
CA CYS A 19 -11.67 -17.71 1.72
C CYS A 19 -12.69 -18.09 0.65
N SER A 20 -13.88 -17.51 0.73
CA SER A 20 -14.99 -17.77 -0.22
C SER A 20 -15.58 -16.46 -0.74
N GLN A 21 -16.50 -16.54 -1.71
CA GLN A 21 -17.15 -15.37 -2.32
C GLN A 21 -16.13 -14.35 -2.86
N ILE A 22 -15.06 -14.85 -3.48
CA ILE A 22 -13.95 -14.03 -3.95
C ILE A 22 -14.34 -13.35 -5.26
N GLU A 23 -14.38 -12.03 -5.27
CA GLU A 23 -14.73 -11.20 -6.42
C GLU A 23 -13.61 -10.19 -6.71
N PHE A 24 -13.17 -10.16 -7.95
CA PHE A 24 -12.21 -9.18 -8.46
C PHE A 24 -12.95 -8.13 -9.29
N TYR A 25 -12.69 -6.87 -8.99
CA TYR A 25 -13.28 -5.75 -9.71
C TYR A 25 -12.24 -5.11 -10.62
N GLU A 26 -12.70 -4.58 -11.75
CA GLU A 26 -11.83 -3.81 -12.65
C GLU A 26 -11.26 -2.57 -11.93
N PRO A 27 -9.99 -2.22 -12.18
CA PRO A 27 -9.37 -1.05 -11.57
C PRO A 27 -10.08 0.22 -12.03
N LYS A 28 -10.21 1.18 -11.11
CA LYS A 28 -10.83 2.49 -11.40
C LYS A 28 -10.02 3.61 -10.77
N ASP A 29 -10.09 4.77 -11.40
CA ASP A 29 -9.60 5.99 -10.80
C ASP A 29 -10.61 6.47 -9.74
N VAL A 30 -10.11 6.87 -8.58
CA VAL A 30 -10.92 7.25 -7.41
C VAL A 30 -10.44 8.59 -6.89
N GLN A 31 -11.40 9.43 -6.51
CA GLN A 31 -11.10 10.71 -5.88
C GLN A 31 -11.35 10.58 -4.38
N VAL A 32 -10.30 10.84 -3.61
CA VAL A 32 -10.32 10.83 -2.14
C VAL A 32 -10.11 12.24 -1.62
N MET A 33 -10.79 12.55 -0.52
CA MET A 33 -10.64 13.82 0.17
C MET A 33 -9.71 13.59 1.35
N ASP A 34 -8.64 14.37 1.46
CA ASP A 34 -7.76 14.38 2.63
C ASP A 34 -7.72 15.80 3.19
N GLY A 35 -8.45 16.02 4.29
CA GLY A 35 -8.77 17.37 4.78
C GLY A 35 -9.48 18.21 3.71
N ASN A 36 -8.85 19.32 3.32
CA ASN A 36 -9.35 20.23 2.28
C ASN A 36 -8.78 19.93 0.88
N SER A 37 -7.94 18.90 0.75
CA SER A 37 -7.30 18.55 -0.51
C SER A 37 -8.03 17.39 -1.19
N LYS A 38 -8.20 17.51 -2.50
CA LYS A 38 -8.75 16.45 -3.35
C LYS A 38 -7.61 15.74 -4.04
N ILE A 39 -7.51 14.43 -3.83
CA ILE A 39 -6.45 13.59 -4.37
C ILE A 39 -7.09 12.60 -5.34
N GLU A 40 -6.48 12.46 -6.51
CA GLU A 40 -6.84 11.44 -7.48
C GLU A 40 -5.90 10.25 -7.32
N LEU A 41 -6.47 9.10 -6.99
CA LEU A 41 -5.82 7.80 -6.98
C LEU A 41 -6.10 7.09 -8.30
N LYS A 42 -5.05 6.76 -9.03
CA LYS A 42 -5.17 6.07 -10.32
C LYS A 42 -5.15 4.56 -10.14
N GLU A 43 -5.89 3.88 -11.00
CA GLU A 43 -5.88 2.41 -11.14
C GLU A 43 -6.01 1.67 -9.79
N VAL A 44 -7.01 2.02 -8.98
CA VAL A 44 -7.26 1.34 -7.71
C VAL A 44 -8.00 0.03 -7.97
N TYR A 45 -7.36 -1.08 -7.59
CA TYR A 45 -7.92 -2.42 -7.64
C TYR A 45 -8.76 -2.70 -6.39
N LYS A 46 -9.82 -3.51 -6.54
CA LYS A 46 -10.61 -4.02 -5.43
C LYS A 46 -10.77 -5.53 -5.52
N VAL A 47 -10.60 -6.19 -4.38
CA VAL A 47 -10.94 -7.61 -4.18
C VAL A 47 -11.87 -7.71 -2.98
N HIS A 48 -13.02 -8.33 -3.18
CA HIS A 48 -13.99 -8.62 -2.13
C HIS A 48 -13.96 -10.11 -1.82
N TYR A 49 -13.97 -10.51 -0.56
CA TYR A 49 -14.04 -11.92 -0.17
C TYR A 49 -14.58 -12.09 1.26
N LEU A 50 -15.10 -13.28 1.55
CA LEU A 50 -15.43 -13.74 2.90
C LEU A 50 -14.23 -14.50 3.46
N ASN A 51 -13.69 -14.04 4.60
CA ASN A 51 -12.54 -14.65 5.25
C ASN A 51 -12.92 -15.83 6.18
N GLY A 52 -11.92 -16.52 6.73
CA GLY A 52 -12.11 -17.68 7.60
C GLY A 52 -12.86 -17.38 8.90
N ASN A 53 -12.94 -16.11 9.30
CA ASN A 53 -13.70 -15.63 10.46
C ASN A 53 -15.13 -15.18 10.09
N TYR A 54 -15.62 -15.52 8.90
CA TYR A 54 -16.94 -15.12 8.39
C TYR A 54 -17.14 -13.60 8.34
N LYS A 55 -16.07 -12.84 8.09
CA LYS A 55 -16.11 -11.40 7.86
C LYS A 55 -15.84 -11.11 6.39
N PHE A 56 -16.68 -10.25 5.81
CA PHE A 56 -16.41 -9.71 4.49
C PHE A 56 -15.25 -8.72 4.54
N VAL A 57 -14.32 -8.88 3.63
CA VAL A 57 -13.13 -8.04 3.46
C VAL A 57 -13.18 -7.41 2.08
N ASN A 58 -13.13 -6.09 2.03
CA ASN A 58 -12.94 -5.28 0.83
C ASN A 58 -11.51 -4.76 0.84
N PHE A 59 -10.66 -5.43 0.06
CA PHE A 59 -9.26 -5.11 -0.04
C PHE A 59 -9.00 -4.26 -1.29
N TYR A 60 -8.57 -3.02 -1.07
CA TYR A 60 -8.26 -2.01 -2.06
C TYR A 60 -6.74 -1.81 -2.13
N PHE A 61 -6.20 -1.68 -3.34
CA PHE A 61 -4.78 -1.39 -3.50
C PHE A 61 -4.44 -0.69 -4.81
N THR A 62 -3.31 -0.01 -4.82
CA THR A 62 -2.71 0.59 -6.03
C THR A 62 -1.21 0.33 -6.05
N PHE A 63 -0.62 0.39 -7.25
CA PHE A 63 0.81 0.19 -7.46
C PHE A 63 1.49 1.53 -7.72
N ASP A 64 2.41 1.92 -6.84
CA ASP A 64 3.24 3.09 -7.11
C ASP A 64 4.39 2.71 -8.05
N ASN A 65 4.19 2.96 -9.34
CA ASN A 65 5.17 2.62 -10.38
C ASN A 65 6.30 3.67 -10.54
N ARG A 66 6.28 4.75 -9.77
CA ARG A 66 7.29 5.82 -9.87
C ARG A 66 8.66 5.33 -9.42
N ASP A 67 9.70 5.89 -10.04
CA ASP A 67 11.08 5.49 -9.77
C ASP A 67 11.70 6.37 -8.69
N TRP A 68 11.27 6.15 -7.45
CA TRP A 68 11.69 6.96 -6.30
C TRP A 68 11.89 6.12 -5.04
N LEU A 69 12.66 6.62 -4.08
CA LEU A 69 12.63 6.13 -2.71
C LEU A 69 11.68 7.00 -1.90
N VAL A 70 10.78 6.36 -1.18
CA VAL A 70 9.81 7.05 -0.33
C VAL A 70 10.25 6.90 1.11
N LYS A 71 10.08 7.95 1.91
CA LYS A 71 10.16 7.90 3.38
C LYS A 71 8.79 8.29 3.91
N ALA A 72 7.97 7.29 4.17
CA ALA A 72 6.63 7.46 4.73
C ALA A 72 6.50 6.61 5.99
N SER A 73 5.71 7.09 6.96
CA SER A 73 5.37 6.34 8.17
C SER A 73 3.88 6.40 8.37
N ASN A 74 3.29 5.31 8.83
CA ASN A 74 1.91 5.28 9.29
C ASN A 74 1.63 6.17 10.52
N GLN A 75 2.66 6.67 11.21
CA GLN A 75 2.53 7.57 12.35
C GLN A 75 2.61 9.06 11.99
N ASN A 76 3.08 9.41 10.79
CA ASN A 76 3.37 10.78 10.40
C ASN A 76 2.74 11.13 9.06
N SER A 77 1.83 12.11 9.05
CA SER A 77 1.08 12.54 7.86
C SER A 77 1.94 13.12 6.74
N VAL A 78 3.24 13.37 6.98
CA VAL A 78 4.18 13.88 5.99
C VAL A 78 4.99 12.73 5.41
N SER A 79 4.95 12.61 4.08
CA SER A 79 5.82 11.71 3.32
C SER A 79 6.90 12.52 2.62
N HIS A 80 8.10 11.95 2.53
CA HIS A 80 9.20 12.50 1.74
C HIS A 80 9.58 11.52 0.63
N TYR A 81 10.27 12.02 -0.39
CA TYR A 81 10.78 11.17 -1.47
C TYR A 81 12.13 11.65 -2.01
N LEU A 82 12.83 10.74 -2.65
CA LEU A 82 14.04 10.97 -3.45
C LEU A 82 13.83 10.37 -4.83
N ASP A 83 14.00 11.17 -5.88
CA ASP A 83 13.92 10.70 -7.26
C ASP A 83 15.12 9.80 -7.60
N LEU A 84 14.85 8.64 -8.21
CA LEU A 84 15.86 7.68 -8.66
C LEU A 84 16.04 7.66 -10.18
N PHE A 85 15.38 8.55 -10.92
CA PHE A 85 15.51 8.62 -12.36
C PHE A 85 16.98 8.76 -12.79
N GLY A 86 17.41 7.89 -13.70
CA GLY A 86 18.79 7.85 -14.20
C GLY A 86 19.82 7.24 -13.24
N LYS A 87 19.45 6.84 -12.02
CA LYS A 87 20.37 6.22 -11.06
C LYS A 87 20.60 4.75 -11.33
N GLU A 88 21.84 4.29 -11.19
CA GLU A 88 22.19 2.87 -11.30
C GLU A 88 21.75 2.06 -10.09
N LYS A 89 21.63 0.74 -10.24
CA LYS A 89 21.20 -0.17 -9.16
C LYS A 89 22.05 -0.03 -7.89
N ALA A 90 23.38 -0.02 -8.04
CA ALA A 90 24.31 0.12 -6.91
C ALA A 90 24.19 1.48 -6.21
N GLU A 91 23.87 2.55 -6.95
CA GLU A 91 23.64 3.87 -6.37
C GLU A 91 22.33 3.89 -5.56
N ARG A 92 21.27 3.27 -6.08
CA ARG A 92 19.97 3.17 -5.39
C ARG A 92 20.08 2.42 -4.06
N GLU A 93 20.83 1.33 -4.04
CA GLU A 93 21.08 0.53 -2.82
C GLU A 93 21.82 1.36 -1.76
N LYS A 94 22.87 2.08 -2.16
CA LYS A 94 23.59 3.01 -1.26
C LYS A 94 22.68 4.10 -0.71
N LEU A 95 21.84 4.69 -1.56
CA LEU A 95 20.88 5.71 -1.12
C LEU A 95 19.88 5.13 -0.12
N LEU A 96 19.35 3.94 -0.36
CA LEU A 96 18.45 3.27 0.59
C LEU A 96 19.14 3.05 1.95
N GLU A 97 20.36 2.52 1.97
CA GLU A 97 21.14 2.31 3.21
C GLU A 97 21.43 3.61 3.97
N LEU A 98 21.61 4.72 3.23
CA LEU A 98 21.85 6.02 3.86
C LEU A 98 20.64 6.50 4.66
N TYR A 99 19.41 6.22 4.22
CA TYR A 99 18.19 6.76 4.83
C TYR A 99 17.36 5.74 5.64
N LEU A 100 17.55 4.44 5.42
CA LEU A 100 16.77 3.38 6.05
C LEU A 100 16.82 3.50 7.58
N ASP A 101 15.64 3.71 8.17
CA ASP A 101 15.41 3.86 9.62
C ASP A 101 16.21 4.99 10.30
N LYS A 102 16.84 5.87 9.51
CA LYS A 102 17.47 7.08 10.03
C LYS A 102 16.46 8.22 10.10
N PRO A 103 16.53 9.11 11.11
CA PRO A 103 15.60 10.23 11.24
C PRO A 103 15.83 11.33 10.19
N SER A 104 16.98 11.34 9.51
CA SER A 104 17.33 12.40 8.56
C SER A 104 16.38 12.43 7.35
N VAL A 105 15.97 13.64 7.00
CA VAL A 105 15.22 13.98 5.77
C VAL A 105 16.02 14.92 4.86
N LEU A 106 17.28 15.19 5.19
CA LEU A 106 18.13 16.09 4.42
C LEU A 106 18.27 15.59 2.98
N GLY A 107 18.03 16.46 1.99
CA GLY A 107 18.10 16.11 0.57
C GLY A 107 16.88 15.33 0.05
N LEU A 108 15.88 15.05 0.90
CA LEU A 108 14.59 14.52 0.47
C LEU A 108 13.62 15.66 0.17
N ASN A 109 12.78 15.47 -0.85
CA ASN A 109 11.70 16.39 -1.18
C ASN A 109 10.43 16.01 -0.40
N THR A 110 9.65 17.00 0.02
CA THR A 110 8.32 16.74 0.59
C THR A 110 7.36 16.30 -0.50
N LEU A 111 6.60 15.24 -0.24
CA LEU A 111 5.57 14.77 -1.15
C LEU A 111 4.25 15.48 -0.88
N ILE A 112 3.66 16.06 -1.94
CA ILE A 112 2.37 16.74 -1.88
C ILE A 112 1.50 16.21 -3.05
N PRO A 113 0.37 15.54 -2.78
CA PRO A 113 -0.10 15.11 -1.46
C PRO A 113 0.80 14.02 -0.85
N SER A 114 0.72 13.84 0.47
CA SER A 114 1.42 12.75 1.17
C SER A 114 0.96 11.39 0.64
N LEU A 115 1.81 10.35 0.74
CA LEU A 115 1.35 8.98 0.50
C LEU A 115 0.48 8.47 1.64
N GLN A 116 0.60 9.06 2.83
CA GLN A 116 -0.36 8.83 3.89
C GLN A 116 -1.66 9.56 3.53
N ILE A 117 -2.40 8.95 2.63
CA ILE A 117 -3.83 9.16 2.49
C ILE A 117 -4.40 8.14 3.45
N GLY A 118 -4.87 8.59 4.62
CA GLY A 118 -5.21 7.66 5.70
C GLY A 118 -6.09 6.51 5.19
N PRO A 119 -5.84 5.24 5.60
CA PRO A 119 -6.76 4.15 5.31
C PRO A 119 -8.12 4.51 5.93
N VAL A 120 -8.05 5.20 7.06
CA VAL A 120 -9.05 5.98 7.77
C VAL A 120 -10.04 6.72 6.85
N LEU A 121 -9.64 7.32 5.71
CA LEU A 121 -10.58 8.05 4.86
C LEU A 121 -11.48 7.18 3.97
N LEU A 122 -11.01 5.98 3.62
CA LEU A 122 -11.84 4.94 2.97
C LEU A 122 -12.65 4.16 4.02
N LEU A 123 -12.12 4.03 5.24
CA LEU A 123 -12.70 3.30 6.38
C LEU A 123 -13.82 4.07 7.11
N GLU A 124 -13.63 5.35 7.40
CA GLU A 124 -14.52 6.18 8.21
C GLU A 124 -15.90 6.40 7.56
N LYS A 125 -15.99 6.22 6.24
CA LYS A 125 -17.23 6.46 5.48
C LYS A 125 -18.10 5.21 5.32
N VAL A 126 -17.63 4.04 5.75
CA VAL A 126 -18.35 2.78 5.49
C VAL A 126 -18.75 2.11 6.80
N THR A 127 -19.99 2.35 7.22
CA THR A 127 -20.63 1.66 8.33
C THR A 127 -21.53 0.53 7.82
N ASP A 128 -20.92 -0.51 7.25
CA ASP A 128 -21.63 -1.67 6.68
C ASP A 128 -21.30 -2.99 7.39
N GLY A 129 -20.50 -2.96 8.46
CA GLY A 129 -20.07 -4.14 9.21
C GLY A 129 -19.03 -5.00 8.48
N GLN A 130 -18.49 -4.54 7.36
CA GLN A 130 -17.43 -5.19 6.60
C GLN A 130 -16.07 -4.57 6.94
N LEU A 131 -15.00 -5.32 6.70
CA LEU A 131 -13.64 -4.85 6.81
C LEU A 131 -13.25 -4.19 5.50
N HIS A 132 -12.87 -2.92 5.53
CA HIS A 132 -12.34 -2.22 4.36
C HIS A 132 -10.85 -2.01 4.60
N ILE A 133 -10.01 -2.18 3.60
CA ILE A 133 -8.56 -2.09 3.79
C ILE A 133 -7.97 -1.50 2.54
N PHE A 134 -7.11 -0.49 2.69
CA PHE A 134 -6.43 0.12 1.57
C PHE A 134 -4.92 0.13 1.78
N VAL A 135 -4.18 -0.28 0.76
CA VAL A 135 -2.71 -0.25 0.78
C VAL A 135 -2.11 0.30 -0.50
N HIS A 136 -1.00 1.01 -0.34
CA HIS A 136 -0.12 1.37 -1.44
C HIS A 136 1.02 0.35 -1.55
N ILE A 137 1.17 -0.27 -2.71
CA ILE A 137 2.27 -1.20 -2.98
C ILE A 137 3.36 -0.42 -3.72
N LEU A 138 4.50 -0.23 -3.05
CA LEU A 138 5.59 0.58 -3.58
C LEU A 138 6.45 -0.23 -4.56
N LYS A 139 6.92 0.40 -5.64
CA LYS A 139 7.92 -0.23 -6.54
C LYS A 139 9.27 -0.44 -5.85
N ASN A 140 9.67 0.49 -4.99
CA ASN A 140 10.93 0.44 -4.24
C ASN A 140 10.63 0.39 -2.74
N LYS A 141 11.55 -0.20 -1.97
CA LYS A 141 11.45 -0.30 -0.52
C LYS A 141 11.31 1.09 0.14
N ASN A 142 10.41 1.22 1.10
CA ASN A 142 10.30 2.41 1.94
C ASN A 142 11.57 2.61 2.79
N MET A 143 11.94 3.86 3.01
CA MET A 143 13.07 4.28 3.83
C MET A 143 12.74 4.29 5.33
N SER A 144 11.54 3.87 5.72
CA SER A 144 11.13 3.69 7.12
C SER A 144 10.45 2.36 7.29
N THR A 145 10.91 1.56 8.26
CA THR A 145 10.26 0.33 8.69
C THR A 145 8.84 0.65 9.18
N GLN A 146 7.85 -0.07 8.66
CA GLN A 146 6.46 0.07 9.07
C GLN A 146 6.12 -0.92 10.19
N SER A 147 5.26 -0.50 11.11
CA SER A 147 4.55 -1.46 11.95
C SER A 147 3.47 -2.14 11.12
N LEU A 148 3.61 -3.46 10.92
CA LEU A 148 2.58 -4.29 10.31
C LEU A 148 1.59 -4.71 11.41
N THR A 149 0.58 -3.89 11.63
CA THR A 149 -0.56 -4.21 12.50
C THR A 149 -1.84 -4.16 11.68
N ASN A 150 -2.91 -4.78 12.19
CA ASN A 150 -4.23 -4.78 11.57
C ASN A 150 -4.82 -3.37 11.38
N PHE A 151 -4.28 -2.33 12.04
CA PHE A 151 -4.85 -0.99 12.03
C PHE A 151 -3.96 0.06 11.35
N ASP A 152 -2.67 -0.23 11.16
CA ASP A 152 -1.70 0.80 10.78
C ASP A 152 -0.94 0.51 9.47
N CYS A 153 -1.15 -0.64 8.82
CA CYS A 153 -0.38 -0.97 7.62
C CYS A 153 -0.88 -0.22 6.39
N LEU A 154 -0.10 0.77 5.94
CA LEU A 154 -0.42 1.65 4.82
C LEU A 154 0.42 1.43 3.56
N PHE A 155 1.62 0.92 3.74
CA PHE A 155 2.62 0.75 2.69
C PHE A 155 3.19 -0.64 2.76
N ILE A 156 3.42 -1.24 1.59
CA ILE A 156 4.00 -2.58 1.49
C ILE A 156 5.19 -2.50 0.53
N ASP A 157 6.36 -2.85 1.06
CA ASP A 157 7.64 -2.67 0.36
C ASP A 157 7.86 -3.73 -0.71
N THR A 158 7.35 -4.93 -0.46
CA THR A 158 7.57 -6.09 -1.35
C THR A 158 6.31 -6.94 -1.48
N GLN A 159 6.21 -7.61 -2.62
CA GLN A 159 5.19 -8.64 -2.86
C GLN A 159 5.30 -9.81 -1.85
N GLU A 160 6.53 -10.12 -1.42
CA GLU A 160 6.75 -11.14 -0.39
C GLU A 160 6.15 -10.73 0.95
N GLU A 161 6.43 -9.51 1.40
CA GLU A 161 5.84 -8.94 2.61
C GLU A 161 4.31 -8.88 2.50
N PHE A 162 3.79 -8.49 1.33
CA PHE A 162 2.37 -8.50 1.04
C PHE A 162 1.74 -9.86 1.34
N PHE A 163 2.24 -10.92 0.69
CA PHE A 163 1.60 -12.23 0.75
C PHE A 163 1.89 -13.00 2.03
N ASN A 164 3.09 -12.87 2.59
CA ASN A 164 3.54 -13.69 3.71
C ASN A 164 3.23 -13.06 5.07
N LYS A 165 3.13 -11.73 5.15
CA LYS A 165 2.91 -11.00 6.41
C LYS A 165 1.60 -10.25 6.44
N PHE A 166 1.30 -9.47 5.40
CA PHE A 166 0.14 -8.60 5.44
C PHE A 166 -1.17 -9.35 5.18
N LEU A 167 -1.27 -10.06 4.04
CA LEU A 167 -2.50 -10.73 3.62
C LEU A 167 -2.97 -11.75 4.66
N THR A 168 -2.04 -12.45 5.31
CA THR A 168 -2.33 -13.46 6.34
C THR A 168 -3.09 -12.92 7.55
N MET A 169 -3.05 -11.61 7.81
CA MET A 169 -3.85 -10.98 8.87
C MET A 169 -5.35 -10.88 8.54
N TRP A 170 -5.71 -11.06 7.26
CA TRP A 170 -7.04 -10.77 6.72
C TRP A 170 -7.76 -12.00 6.14
N ILE A 171 -7.03 -13.11 6.00
CA ILE A 171 -7.51 -14.41 5.57
C ILE A 171 -8.33 -15.10 6.66
#